data_AF-A0A7J4U322-F1
#
_entry.id   AF-A0A7J4U322-F1
#
_cell.length_a   1.000
_cell.length_b   1.000
_cell.length_c   1.000
_cell.angle_alpha   90.00
_cell.angle_beta   90.00
_cell.angle_gamma   90.00
#
_symmetry.space_group_name_H-M   'P 1'
#
loop_
_entity.id
_entity.type
_entity.pdbx_description
1 polymer ?
#
loop_
_entity_poly.entity_id
_entity_poly.type
_entity_poly.pdbx_seq_one_letter_code
_entity_poly.pdbx_strand_id
1 'polypeptide(L)' 'PDILLRLGGSGGYTVAELEPGRLTLIGETIDVGGELVLAGVCPACKHEYDNDTEQECPSCGSSRPMVEA' A
#
# COMPACT_ATOMS: atom_id res chain seq x y z
N PRO A 1 8.32 -12.28 -14.84
CA PRO A 1 7.58 -10.99 -14.81
C PRO A 1 6.19 -11.22 -14.22
N ASP A 2 6.04 -10.94 -12.92
CA ASP A 2 4.80 -11.11 -12.18
C ASP A 2 3.80 -10.00 -12.51
N ILE A 3 3.13 -10.16 -13.65
CA ILE A 3 2.10 -9.22 -14.10
C ILE A 3 0.96 -9.13 -13.07
N LEU A 4 0.68 -10.22 -12.34
CA LEU A 4 -0.33 -10.28 -11.29
C LEU A 4 0.04 -9.46 -10.04
N LEU A 5 1.33 -9.35 -9.69
CA LEU A 5 1.80 -8.45 -8.63
C LEU A 5 1.67 -6.98 -9.03
N ARG A 6 1.98 -6.66 -10.30
CA ARG A 6 1.83 -5.30 -10.81
C ARG A 6 0.36 -4.88 -10.96
N LEU A 7 -0.53 -5.87 -11.11
CA LEU A 7 -1.99 -5.71 -11.14
C LEU A 7 -2.61 -5.83 -9.74
N GLY A 8 -1.87 -5.73 -8.64
CA GLY A 8 -2.47 -5.65 -7.30
C GLY A 8 -3.27 -6.88 -6.83
N GLY A 9 -3.10 -8.05 -7.46
CA GLY A 9 -3.79 -9.29 -7.10
C GLY A 9 -5.06 -9.59 -7.91
N SER A 10 -5.63 -10.78 -7.72
CA SER A 10 -6.69 -11.33 -8.58
C SER A 10 -8.08 -10.70 -8.40
N GLY A 11 -8.24 -9.76 -7.46
CA GLY A 11 -9.56 -9.27 -7.03
C GLY A 11 -10.05 -8.00 -7.71
N GLY A 12 -9.17 -7.25 -8.40
CA GLY A 12 -9.47 -5.87 -8.80
C GLY A 12 -9.81 -5.65 -10.27
N TYR A 13 -9.87 -6.69 -11.12
CA TYR A 13 -9.96 -6.51 -12.58
C TYR A 13 -11.03 -7.38 -13.23
N THR A 14 -11.76 -6.82 -14.18
CA THR A 14 -12.73 -7.52 -15.04
C THR A 14 -12.28 -7.45 -16.50
N VAL A 15 -12.61 -8.48 -17.29
CA VAL A 15 -12.33 -8.50 -18.74
C VAL A 15 -13.28 -7.56 -19.46
N ALA A 16 -12.71 -6.55 -20.12
CA ALA A 16 -13.47 -5.58 -20.90
C ALA A 16 -13.60 -6.00 -22.37
N GLU A 17 -12.52 -6.54 -22.93
CA GLU A 17 -12.45 -6.93 -24.34
C GLU A 17 -11.46 -8.08 -24.53
N LEU A 18 -11.82 -9.01 -25.42
CA LEU A 18 -11.02 -10.18 -25.76
C LEU A 18 -10.98 -10.36 -27.28
N GLU A 19 -9.78 -10.22 -27.85
CA GLU A 19 -9.50 -10.42 -29.27
C GLU A 19 -8.33 -11.40 -29.43
N PRO A 20 -8.19 -12.10 -30.58
CA PRO A 20 -7.02 -12.94 -30.83
C PRO A 20 -5.72 -12.13 -30.69
N GLY A 21 -4.95 -12.43 -29.64
CA GLY A 21 -3.68 -11.75 -29.34
C GLY A 21 -3.79 -10.49 -28.46
N ARG A 22 -5.00 -10.07 -28.04
CA ARG A 22 -5.20 -8.91 -27.15
C ARG A 22 -6.24 -9.20 -26.07
N LEU A 23 -5.89 -8.82 -24.84
CA LEU A 23 -6.78 -8.87 -23.67
C LEU A 23 -6.79 -7.48 -23.02
N THR A 24 -7.97 -6.90 -22.87
CA THR A 24 -8.16 -5.63 -22.16
C THR A 24 -8.82 -5.90 -20.81
N LEU A 25 -8.17 -5.43 -19.74
CA LEU A 25 -8.68 -5.52 -18.37
C LEU A 25 -9.06 -4.13 -17.87
N ILE A 26 -10.21 -4.00 -17.23
CA ILE A 26 -10.63 -2.79 -16.50
C ILE A 26 -10.52 -3.09 -15.01
N GLY A 27 -9.78 -2.24 -14.30
CA GLY A 27 -9.67 -2.31 -12.86
C GLY A 27 -10.80 -1.55 -12.15
N GLU A 28 -11.24 -2.04 -11.00
CA GLU A 28 -12.05 -1.26 -10.05
C GLU A 28 -11.10 -0.32 -9.29
N THR A 29 -11.37 0.98 -9.33
CA THR A 29 -10.70 1.93 -8.45
C THR A 29 -11.28 1.77 -7.06
N ILE A 30 -10.66 0.95 -6.23
CA ILE A 30 -10.93 0.95 -4.80
C ILE A 30 -10.35 2.26 -4.27
N ASP A 31 -11.22 3.23 -3.99
CA ASP A 31 -10.85 4.38 -3.17
C ASP A 31 -10.53 3.82 -1.79
N VAL A 32 -9.24 3.62 -1.51
CA VAL A 32 -8.76 3.35 -0.16
C VAL A 32 -8.85 4.69 0.58
N GLY A 33 -10.10 5.09 0.85
CA GLY A 33 -10.44 6.38 1.42
C GLY A 33 -9.89 6.47 2.84
N GLY A 34 -8.79 7.20 2.98
CA GLY A 34 -8.16 7.50 4.26
C GLY A 34 -6.88 8.28 4.04
N GLU A 35 -6.71 9.40 4.74
CA GLU A 35 -5.42 10.08 4.78
C GLU A 35 -4.44 9.16 5.53
N LEU A 36 -3.44 8.64 4.81
CA LEU A 36 -2.40 7.82 5.42
C LEU A 36 -1.36 8.73 6.07
N VAL A 37 -1.20 8.63 7.39
CA VAL A 37 -0.21 9.36 8.18
C VAL A 37 0.87 8.42 8.70
N LEU A 38 2.05 8.96 8.98
CA LEU A 38 3.09 8.16 9.63
C LEU A 38 2.67 7.83 11.06
N ALA A 39 2.78 6.57 11.46
CA ALA A 39 2.36 6.12 12.79
C ALA A 39 3.00 6.96 13.90
N GLY A 40 2.21 7.54 14.80
CA GLY A 40 2.73 8.34 15.92
C GLY A 40 3.52 7.53 16.95
N VAL A 41 3.36 6.20 16.97
CA VAL A 41 4.03 5.31 17.91
C VAL A 41 4.59 4.08 17.18
N CYS A 42 5.81 3.69 17.51
CA CYS A 42 6.45 2.51 16.94
C CYS A 42 5.72 1.23 17.40
N PRO A 43 5.17 0.41 16.49
CA PRO A 43 4.46 -0.80 16.88
C PRO A 43 5.38 -1.85 17.53
N ALA A 44 6.68 -1.83 17.19
CA ALA A 44 7.67 -2.79 17.67
C ALA A 44 8.15 -2.51 19.10
N CYS A 45 8.50 -1.25 19.41
CA CYS A 45 9.10 -0.89 20.71
C CYS A 45 8.33 0.17 21.51
N LYS A 46 7.20 0.66 20.99
CA LYS A 46 6.36 1.69 21.63
C LYS A 46 7.04 3.06 21.82
N HIS A 47 8.07 3.35 21.03
CA HIS A 47 8.66 4.69 20.96
C HIS A 47 7.66 5.70 20.36
N GLU A 48 7.51 6.87 20.98
CA GLU A 48 6.69 7.97 20.48
C GLU A 48 7.52 8.83 19.53
N TYR A 49 6.99 9.06 18.32
CA TYR A 49 7.64 9.91 17.33
C TYR A 49 7.12 11.34 17.51
N ASP A 50 7.93 12.22 18.10
CA ASP A 50 7.61 13.62 18.42
C ASP A 50 7.51 14.53 17.16
N ASN A 51 6.60 14.19 16.24
CA ASN A 51 6.44 14.82 14.91
C ASN A 51 7.68 14.67 14.01
N ASP A 52 8.48 13.63 14.23
CA ASP A 52 9.59 13.33 13.34
C ASP A 52 9.08 12.90 11.96
N THR A 53 9.85 13.20 10.92
CA THR A 53 9.66 12.74 9.54
C THR A 53 10.48 11.49 9.23
N GLU A 54 11.24 10.99 10.21
CA GLU A 54 12.00 9.75 10.11
C GLU A 54 11.09 8.55 9.76
N GLN A 55 11.54 7.80 8.77
CA GLN A 55 10.90 6.59 8.24
C GLN A 55 11.36 5.32 8.96
N GLU A 56 12.33 5.44 9.86
CA GLU A 56 12.87 4.34 10.65
C GLU A 56 12.84 4.71 12.13
N CYS A 57 12.63 3.72 13.00
CA CYS A 57 12.63 3.92 14.43
C CYS A 57 14.07 4.11 14.96
N PRO A 58 14.41 5.26 15.56
CA PRO A 58 15.75 5.46 16.12
C PRO A 58 16.02 4.55 17.33
N SER A 59 14.97 4.05 17.99
CA SER A 59 15.09 3.18 19.16
C SER A 59 15.35 1.71 18.81
N CYS A 60 14.77 1.18 17.72
CA CYS A 60 14.81 -0.25 17.42
C CYS A 60 15.15 -0.60 15.96
N GLY A 61 15.35 0.39 15.09
CA GLY A 61 15.66 0.19 13.66
C GLY A 61 14.49 -0.36 12.83
N SER A 62 13.28 -0.46 13.40
CA SER A 62 12.10 -0.90 12.65
C SER A 62 11.64 0.19 11.69
N SER A 63 11.26 -0.17 10.48
CA SER A 63 10.59 0.75 9.55
C SER A 63 9.26 1.25 10.14
N ARG A 64 9.01 2.56 10.01
CA ARG A 64 7.80 3.21 10.49
C ARG A 64 6.67 3.03 9.45
N PRO A 65 5.56 2.38 9.81
CA PRO A 65 4.46 2.16 8.88
C PRO A 65 3.63 3.44 8.69
N MET A 66 2.99 3.56 7.53
CA MET A 66 1.87 4.46 7.33
C MET A 66 0.60 3.79 7.82
N VAL A 67 -0.22 4.53 8.56
CA VAL A 67 -1.50 4.08 9.12
C VAL A 67 -2.58 5.08 8.72
N GLU A 68 -3.84 4.67 8.78
CA GLU A 68 -4.96 5.62 8.63
C GLU A 68 -4.92 6.65 9.77
N ALA A 69 -5.20 7.92 9.43
CA ALA A 69 -5.22 9.06 10.36
C ALA A 69 -6.18 8.90 11.54
#